data_AF-A0A1G2RMT0-F1
#
_entry.id   AF-A0A1G2RMT0-F1
#
_cell.length_a   1.000
_cell.length_b   1.000
_cell.length_c   1.000
_cell.angle_alpha   90.00
_cell.angle_beta   90.00
_cell.angle_gamma   90.00
#
_symmetry.space_group_name_H-M   'P 1'
#
loop_
_entity.id
_entity.type
_entity.pdbx_description
1 polymer ?
#
loop_
_entity_poly.entity_id
_entity_poly.type
_entity_poly.pdbx_seq_one_letter_code
_entity_poly.pdbx_strand_id
1 'polypeptide(L)'
;MRNLLTTTVFWLHFFVVAFWIGLLFIPEFILPGKTAFHFYLTLGIIGHQFLWGAVIYPWTKQYRMVCTLTTFMQLLRGHPLSTVDNYGHSWTKEFIKRLGWGIPERGATVLTLAIFVISTFQFFFFR
;
A
#
# COMPACT_ATOMS: atom_id res chain seq x y z
N MET A 1 14.33 15.53 -14.53
CA MET A 1 14.70 14.54 -13.49
C MET A 1 13.57 14.23 -12.51
N ARG A 2 12.95 15.23 -11.85
CA ARG A 2 11.84 15.03 -10.89
C ARG A 2 10.65 14.22 -11.42
N ASN A 3 10.28 14.42 -12.69
CA ASN A 3 9.20 13.67 -13.34
C ASN A 3 9.55 12.19 -13.58
N LEU A 4 10.81 11.89 -13.90
CA LEU A 4 11.27 10.52 -14.10
C LEU A 4 11.26 9.76 -12.77
N LEU A 5 11.80 10.37 -11.71
CA LEU A 5 11.84 9.77 -10.38
C LEU A 5 10.43 9.54 -9.80
N THR A 6 9.52 10.51 -9.96
CA THR A 6 8.12 10.37 -9.53
C THR A 6 7.43 9.21 -10.26
N THR A 7 7.69 9.07 -11.57
CA THR A 7 7.18 7.97 -12.38
C THR A 7 7.76 6.63 -11.95
N THR A 8 9.06 6.56 -11.67
CA THR A 8 9.71 5.36 -11.15
C THR A 8 9.10 4.92 -9.81
N VAL A 9 8.91 5.84 -8.87
CA VAL A 9 8.30 5.56 -7.57
C VAL A 9 6.86 5.08 -7.73
N PHE A 10 6.10 5.68 -8.65
CA PHE A 10 4.74 5.27 -8.96
C PHE A 10 4.69 3.82 -9.45
N TRP A 11 5.57 3.45 -10.39
CA TRP A 11 5.65 2.08 -10.91
C TRP A 11 6.20 1.08 -9.90
N LEU A 12 7.16 1.48 -9.07
CA LEU A 12 7.63 0.65 -7.97
C LEU A 12 6.48 0.32 -7.01
N HIS A 13 5.68 1.31 -6.65
CA HIS A 13 4.49 1.11 -5.83
C HIS A 13 3.49 0.16 -6.52
N PHE A 14 3.28 0.34 -7.82
CA PHE A 14 2.47 -0.58 -8.63
C PHE A 14 2.95 -2.02 -8.51
N PHE A 15 4.25 -2.28 -8.74
CA PHE A 15 4.78 -3.64 -8.70
C PHE A 15 4.66 -4.26 -7.31
N VAL A 16 4.90 -3.50 -6.24
CA VAL A 16 4.72 -3.99 -4.86
C VAL A 16 3.27 -4.39 -4.61
N VAL A 17 2.31 -3.53 -4.97
CA VAL A 17 0.88 -3.82 -4.76
C VAL A 17 0.39 -4.95 -5.67
N ALA A 18 0.81 -4.96 -6.94
CA ALA A 18 0.44 -6.00 -7.90
C ALA A 18 1.01 -7.36 -7.49
N PHE A 19 2.26 -7.43 -7.04
CA PHE A 19 2.85 -8.65 -6.52
C PHE A 19 2.10 -9.14 -5.27
N TRP A 20 1.86 -8.22 -4.32
CA TRP A 20 1.13 -8.53 -3.09
C TRP A 20 -0.27 -9.07 -3.37
N ILE A 21 -1.05 -8.44 -4.25
CA ILE A 21 -2.38 -8.91 -4.67
C ILE A 21 -2.26 -10.22 -5.46
N GLY A 22 -1.27 -10.34 -6.35
CA GLY A 22 -1.04 -11.52 -7.19
C GLY A 22 -0.84 -12.80 -6.38
N LEU A 23 -0.22 -12.70 -5.21
CA LEU A 23 -0.04 -13.84 -4.29
C LEU A 23 -1.37 -14.46 -3.83
N LEU A 24 -2.50 -13.75 -3.91
CA LEU A 24 -3.81 -14.33 -3.61
C LEU A 24 -4.23 -15.39 -4.64
N PHE A 25 -3.81 -15.24 -5.89
CA PHE A 25 -4.25 -16.06 -7.02
C PHE A 25 -3.30 -17.21 -7.35
N ILE A 26 -2.08 -17.17 -6.82
CA ILE A 26 -1.12 -18.27 -6.97
C ILE A 26 -1.46 -19.33 -5.90
N PRO A 27 -1.76 -20.57 -6.27
CA PRO A 27 -2.02 -21.63 -5.31
C PRO A 27 -0.71 -22.18 -4.70
N GLU A 28 -0.80 -22.74 -3.49
CA GLU A 28 0.34 -23.24 -2.72
C GLU A 28 1.15 -24.33 -3.45
N PHE A 29 0.50 -25.16 -4.27
CA PHE A 29 1.18 -26.22 -5.01
C PHE A 29 2.10 -25.69 -6.12
N ILE A 30 1.87 -24.47 -6.63
CA ILE A 30 2.75 -23.81 -7.61
C ILE A 30 3.92 -23.12 -6.91
N LEU A 31 3.66 -22.52 -5.73
CA LEU A 31 4.66 -21.80 -4.94
C LEU A 31 4.61 -22.26 -3.48
N PRO A 32 5.39 -23.28 -3.11
CA PRO A 32 5.44 -23.79 -1.74
C PRO A 32 5.91 -22.71 -0.75
N GLY A 33 5.25 -22.62 0.41
CA GLY A 33 5.50 -21.63 1.44
C GLY A 33 4.89 -20.26 1.16
N LYS A 34 4.20 -20.08 0.01
CA LYS A 34 3.57 -18.80 -0.38
C LYS A 34 2.60 -18.32 0.67
N THR A 35 1.79 -19.20 1.26
CA THR A 35 0.77 -18.79 2.24
C THR A 35 1.40 -18.14 3.47
N ALA A 36 2.46 -18.75 4.02
CA ALA A 36 3.21 -18.15 5.12
C ALA A 36 3.90 -16.85 4.70
N PHE A 37 4.56 -16.86 3.54
CA PHE A 37 5.21 -15.67 2.99
C PHE A 37 4.21 -14.51 2.81
N HIS A 38 3.04 -14.77 2.23
CA HIS A 38 2.02 -13.77 1.95
C HIS A 38 1.43 -13.17 3.23
N PHE A 39 1.24 -13.99 4.27
CA PHE A 39 0.82 -13.52 5.58
C PHE A 39 1.85 -12.57 6.21
N TYR A 40 3.12 -12.98 6.30
CA TYR A 40 4.17 -12.14 6.88
C TYR A 40 4.45 -10.89 6.04
N LEU A 41 4.38 -10.98 4.72
CA LEU A 41 4.45 -9.83 3.82
C LEU A 41 3.31 -8.85 4.11
N THR A 42 2.08 -9.36 4.26
CA THR A 42 0.91 -8.52 4.57
C THR A 42 1.07 -7.82 5.92
N LEU A 43 1.54 -8.54 6.94
CA LEU A 43 1.86 -7.96 8.25
C LEU A 43 2.94 -6.88 8.12
N GLY A 44 4.00 -7.11 7.34
CA GLY A 44 5.03 -6.10 7.08
C GLY A 44 4.48 -4.87 6.34
N ILE A 45 3.57 -5.08 5.37
CA ILE A 45 2.91 -4.00 4.61
C ILE A 45 2.04 -3.15 5.53
N ILE A 46 1.25 -3.76 6.41
CA ILE A 46 0.40 -3.01 7.36
C ILE A 46 1.24 -2.36 8.45
N GLY A 47 2.19 -3.13 9.01
CA GLY A 47 3.08 -2.68 10.07
C GLY A 47 3.89 -1.45 9.67
N HIS A 48 4.53 -1.46 8.49
CA HIS A 48 5.28 -0.28 8.07
C HIS A 48 4.38 0.93 7.81
N GLN A 49 3.15 0.75 7.30
CA GLN A 49 2.21 1.86 7.09
C GLN A 49 1.74 2.48 8.40
N PHE A 50 1.53 1.63 9.41
CA PHE A 50 1.17 2.04 10.77
C PHE A 50 2.34 2.80 11.42
N LEU A 51 3.55 2.20 11.39
CA LEU A 51 4.76 2.81 11.91
C LEU A 51 5.08 4.14 11.22
N TRP A 52 4.96 4.19 9.89
CA TRP A 52 5.19 5.42 9.14
C TRP A 52 4.16 6.49 9.48
N GLY A 53 2.88 6.10 9.60
CA GLY A 53 1.81 6.97 10.09
C GLY A 53 2.12 7.59 11.47
N ALA A 54 2.73 6.81 12.36
CA ALA A 54 3.17 7.28 13.68
C ALA A 54 4.38 8.21 13.57
N VAL A 55 5.34 7.88 12.69
CA VAL A 55 6.50 8.74 12.42
C VAL A 55 6.04 10.10 11.92
N ILE A 56 5.14 10.19 10.94
CA ILE A 56 4.71 11.48 10.36
C ILE A 56 3.78 12.29 11.27
N TYR A 57 3.17 11.67 12.28
CA TYR A 57 2.18 12.29 13.16
C TYR A 57 2.60 13.63 13.80
N PRO A 58 3.85 13.82 14.29
CA PRO A 58 4.28 15.08 14.85
C PRO A 58 4.17 16.26 13.87
N TRP A 59 4.31 16.00 12.57
CA TRP A 59 4.24 17.00 11.50
C TRP A 59 2.82 17.25 10.99
N THR A 60 1.99 16.20 10.92
CA THR A 60 0.63 16.29 10.33
C THR A 60 -0.45 16.54 11.38
N LYS A 61 -0.19 16.23 12.65
CA LYS A 61 -1.16 16.16 13.75
C LYS A 61 -2.36 15.23 13.46
N GLN A 62 -2.27 14.39 12.44
CA GLN A 62 -3.30 13.44 12.06
C GLN A 62 -2.71 12.06 11.82
N TYR A 63 -3.18 11.09 12.60
CA TYR A 63 -2.75 9.71 12.46
C TYR A 63 -3.50 9.04 11.31
N ARG A 64 -2.75 8.54 10.32
CA ARG A 64 -3.29 7.80 9.16
C ARG A 64 -2.30 6.70 8.77
N MET A 65 -2.82 5.53 8.38
CA MET A 65 -1.99 4.50 7.75
C MET A 65 -1.56 4.99 6.37
N VAL A 66 -0.25 5.16 6.19
CA VAL A 66 0.31 5.79 4.99
C VAL A 66 1.50 4.98 4.53
N CYS A 67 1.51 4.61 3.25
CA CYS A 67 2.68 4.00 2.63
C CYS A 67 3.80 5.04 2.42
N THR A 68 5.02 4.66 2.80
CA THR A 68 6.25 5.46 2.63
C THR A 68 6.44 5.90 1.17
N LEU A 69 6.17 5.02 0.21
CA LEU A 69 6.27 5.32 -1.22
C LEU A 69 5.28 6.40 -1.66
N THR A 70 4.07 6.42 -1.08
CA THR A 70 3.10 7.50 -1.33
C THR A 70 3.64 8.83 -0.81
N THR A 71 4.16 8.85 0.42
CA THR A 71 4.78 10.07 0.99
C THR A 71 5.95 10.55 0.14
N PHE A 72 6.84 9.65 -0.27
CA PHE A 72 7.99 9.99 -1.12
C PHE A 72 7.55 10.54 -2.47
N MET A 73 6.54 9.95 -3.11
CA MET A 73 5.97 10.45 -4.35
C MET A 73 5.43 11.89 -4.21
N GLN A 74 4.76 12.21 -3.11
CA GLN A 74 4.25 13.57 -2.85
C GLN A 74 5.39 14.57 -2.60
N LEU A 75 6.45 14.16 -1.90
CA LEU A 75 7.65 14.98 -1.71
C LEU A 75 8.33 15.30 -3.05
N LEU A 76 8.42 14.32 -3.95
CA LEU A 76 8.98 14.52 -5.29
C LEU A 76 8.14 15.47 -6.15
N ARG A 77 6.81 15.51 -5.92
CA ARG A 77 5.89 16.47 -6.53
C ARG A 77 5.96 17.88 -5.93
N GLY A 78 6.74 18.05 -4.86
CA GLY A 78 6.95 19.35 -4.21
C GLY A 78 5.99 19.64 -3.06
N HIS A 79 5.18 18.66 -2.65
CA HIS A 79 4.33 18.83 -1.48
C HIS A 79 5.12 18.58 -0.18
N PRO A 80 5.01 19.45 0.83
CA PRO A 80 5.76 19.30 2.08
C PRO A 80 5.14 18.24 3.00
N LEU A 81 5.95 17.58 3.83
CA LEU A 81 5.49 16.56 4.80
C LEU A 81 4.43 17.08 5.78
N SER A 82 4.33 18.38 6.02
CA SER A 82 3.35 18.97 6.95
C SER A 82 1.93 19.07 6.38
N THR A 83 1.75 18.98 5.05
CA THR A 83 0.42 19.16 4.45
C THR A 83 -0.41 17.90 4.62
N VAL A 84 -1.49 17.99 5.41
CA VAL A 84 -2.44 16.90 5.67
C VAL A 84 -3.01 16.30 4.39
N ASP A 85 -3.23 17.11 3.35
CA ASP A 85 -3.79 16.66 2.06
C ASP A 85 -2.93 15.59 1.37
N ASN A 86 -1.61 15.58 1.62
CA ASN A 86 -0.70 14.56 1.10
C ASN A 86 -1.03 13.16 1.61
N TYR A 87 -1.70 13.07 2.75
CA TYR A 87 -2.08 11.84 3.44
C TYR A 87 -3.55 11.45 3.21
N GLY A 88 -4.30 12.28 2.48
CA GLY A 88 -5.57 11.93 1.85
C GLY A 88 -5.40 11.31 0.45
N HIS A 89 -4.23 11.49 -0.16
CA HIS A 89 -3.89 10.84 -1.43
C HIS A 89 -3.50 9.38 -1.20
N SER A 90 -4.32 8.43 -1.65
CA SER A 90 -3.91 7.02 -1.77
C SER A 90 -3.40 6.74 -3.18
N TRP A 91 -2.27 6.04 -3.27
CA TRP A 91 -1.73 5.58 -4.56
C TRP A 91 -2.78 4.74 -5.31
N THR A 92 -3.54 3.90 -4.60
CA THR A 92 -4.65 3.10 -5.16
C THR A 92 -5.72 3.98 -5.81
N LYS A 93 -6.12 5.09 -5.18
CA LYS A 93 -7.09 6.04 -5.76
C LYS A 93 -6.51 6.69 -7.02
N GLU A 94 -5.23 7.08 -6.99
CA GLU A 94 -4.58 7.64 -8.17
C GLU A 94 -4.48 6.62 -9.31
N PHE A 95 -4.11 5.38 -9.02
CA PHE A 95 -4.01 4.31 -10.00
C PHE A 95 -5.38 4.01 -10.64
N ILE A 96 -6.42 3.83 -9.83
CA ILE A 96 -7.77 3.52 -10.35
C ILE A 96 -8.34 4.71 -11.14
N LYS A 97 -8.05 5.94 -10.72
CA LYS A 97 -8.39 7.14 -11.50
C LYS A 97 -7.71 7.15 -12.87
N ARG A 98 -6.45 6.68 -12.98
CA ARG A 98 -5.76 6.53 -14.27
C ARG A 98 -6.38 5.45 -15.17
N LEU A 99 -7.05 4.45 -14.58
CA LEU A 99 -7.83 3.45 -15.31
C LEU A 99 -9.23 3.96 -15.73
N GLY A 100 -9.57 5.21 -15.43
CA GLY A 100 -10.84 5.84 -15.78
C GLY A 100 -11.97 5.58 -14.78
N TRP A 101 -11.67 4.98 -13.62
CA TRP A 101 -12.68 4.67 -12.60
C TRP A 101 -12.50 5.53 -11.35
N GLY A 102 -13.58 5.79 -10.62
CA GLY A 102 -13.55 6.46 -9.32
C GLY A 102 -13.67 5.45 -8.19
N ILE A 103 -12.86 5.60 -7.13
CA ILE A 103 -13.07 4.86 -5.87
C ILE A 103 -13.30 5.81 -4.69
N PRO A 104 -14.07 5.38 -3.68
CA PRO A 104 -14.17 6.09 -2.42
C PRO A 104 -12.79 6.23 -1.76
N GLU A 105 -12.59 7.28 -0.96
CA GLU A 105 -11.31 7.56 -0.31
C GLU A 105 -10.82 6.41 0.57
N ARG A 106 -11.76 5.65 1.14
CA ARG A 106 -11.50 4.50 1.99
C ARG A 106 -11.18 3.21 1.22
N GLY A 107 -11.20 3.21 -0.12
CA GLY A 107 -11.02 2.01 -0.92
C GLY A 107 -9.66 1.33 -0.71
N ALA A 108 -8.59 2.09 -0.51
CA ALA A 108 -7.26 1.54 -0.20
C ALA A 108 -7.24 0.83 1.16
N THR A 109 -7.90 1.39 2.16
CA THR A 109 -8.04 0.78 3.50
C THR A 109 -8.85 -0.50 3.44
N VAL A 110 -9.98 -0.48 2.72
CA VAL A 110 -10.84 -1.67 2.54
C VAL A 110 -10.08 -2.78 1.82
N LEU A 111 -9.36 -2.46 0.75
CA LEU A 111 -8.53 -3.43 0.04
C LEU A 111 -7.46 -4.04 0.97
N THR A 112 -6.78 -3.19 1.76
CA THR A 112 -5.76 -3.65 2.70
C THR A 112 -6.34 -4.59 3.76
N LEU A 113 -7.49 -4.22 4.34
CA LEU A 113 -8.18 -5.05 5.33
C LEU A 113 -8.65 -6.38 4.73
N ALA A 114 -9.20 -6.36 3.50
CA ALA A 114 -9.63 -7.57 2.82
C ALA A 114 -8.46 -8.54 2.59
N ILE A 115 -7.32 -8.05 2.08
CA ILE A 115 -6.14 -8.89 1.86
C ILE A 115 -5.59 -9.42 3.19
N PHE A 116 -5.62 -8.63 4.26
CA PHE A 116 -5.23 -9.08 5.59
C PHE A 116 -6.11 -10.21 6.12
N VAL A 117 -7.43 -10.06 6.03
CA VAL A 117 -8.38 -11.09 6.46
C VAL A 117 -8.17 -12.38 5.66
N ILE A 118 -8.04 -12.26 4.32
CA ILE A 118 -7.85 -13.43 3.45
C ILE A 118 -6.51 -14.11 3.74
N SER A 119 -5.40 -13.37 3.80
CA SER A 119 -4.07 -13.94 4.08
C SER A 119 -3.99 -14.57 5.47
N THR A 120 -4.64 -13.99 6.47
CA THR A 120 -4.77 -14.56 7.82
C THR A 120 -5.55 -15.87 7.77
N PHE A 121 -6.70 -15.89 7.09
CA PHE A 121 -7.49 -17.11 6.93
C PHE A 121 -6.69 -18.20 6.21
N GLN A 122 -6.02 -17.87 5.11
CA GLN A 122 -5.16 -18.82 4.39
C GLN A 122 -4.07 -19.39 5.31
N PHE A 123 -3.42 -18.55 6.12
CA PHE A 123 -2.35 -18.97 7.03
C PHE A 123 -2.80 -19.94 8.12
N PHE A 124 -4.00 -19.78 8.66
CA PHE A 124 -4.49 -20.62 9.75
C PHE A 124 -5.26 -21.86 9.28
N PHE A 125 -5.86 -21.83 8.09
CA PHE A 125 -6.79 -22.89 7.63
C PHE A 125 -6.34 -23.65 6.38
N PHE A 126 -5.41 -23.12 5.59
CA PHE A 126 -4.92 -23.77 4.35
C PHE A 126 -3.42 -24.08 4.38
N ARG A 127 -2.84 -24.10 5.58
CA ARG A 127 -1.44 -24.44 5.81
C ARG A 127 -1.26 -25.94 6.05
#